data_AF-A0A117LS54-F1
#
_entry.id   AF-A0A117LS54-F1
#
_cell.length_a   1.000
_cell.length_b   1.000
_cell.length_c   1.000
_cell.angle_alpha   90.00
_cell.angle_beta   90.00
_cell.angle_gamma   90.00
#
_symmetry.space_group_name_H-M   'P 1'
#
loop_
_entity.id
_entity.type
_entity.pdbx_description
1 polymer ?
#
loop_
_entity_poly.entity_id
_entity_poly.type
_entity_poly.pdbx_seq_one_letter_code
_entity_poly.pdbx_strand_id
1 'polypeptide(L)'
;MVHISAGFSGLIAALVLGRRKGYGNEPMLPHHLPFTVLGAGLLWFGWFGFNAGSALAANGIAASAFVVTNTSAAIATITWVFIEWLHHGKPTMLGAATGCIAGLGAATL
;
A
#
# COMPACT_ATOMS: atom_id res chain seq x y z
N MET A 1 2.04 12.38 8.32
CA MET A 1 3.21 13.12 7.77
C MET A 1 4.10 12.30 6.81
N VAL A 2 4.36 11.01 7.06
CA VAL A 2 5.36 10.21 6.33
C VAL A 2 5.00 9.90 4.86
N HIS A 3 3.73 9.68 4.55
CA HIS A 3 3.30 9.22 3.22
C HIS A 3 3.41 10.29 2.15
N ILE A 4 2.98 11.52 2.47
CA ILE A 4 3.03 12.64 1.52
C ILE A 4 4.48 13.05 1.27
N SER A 5 5.31 13.17 2.30
CA SER A 5 6.71 13.57 2.14
C SER A 5 7.50 12.54 1.34
N ALA A 6 7.36 11.24 1.66
CA ALA A 6 8.01 10.17 0.92
C ALA A 6 7.48 10.08 -0.52
N GLY A 7 6.18 10.25 -0.74
CA GLY A 7 5.53 10.22 -2.05
C GLY A 7 6.05 11.32 -2.98
N PHE A 8 6.05 12.58 -2.52
CA PHE A 8 6.58 13.70 -3.31
C PHE A 8 8.10 13.59 -3.52
N SER A 9 8.86 13.19 -2.49
CA SER A 9 10.31 13.01 -2.63
C SER A 9 10.63 11.92 -3.66
N GLY A 10 9.91 10.80 -3.63
CA GLY A 10 10.05 9.73 -4.61
C GLY A 10 9.71 10.17 -6.04
N LEU A 11 8.65 10.96 -6.20
CA LEU A 11 8.29 11.54 -7.50
C LEU A 11 9.39 12.46 -8.04
N ILE A 12 9.87 13.40 -7.22
CA ILE A 12 10.94 14.32 -7.64
C ILE A 12 12.22 13.54 -7.95
N ALA A 13 12.59 12.57 -7.13
CA ALA A 13 13.76 11.72 -7.39
C ALA A 13 13.63 10.94 -8.71
N ALA A 14 12.45 10.39 -9.01
CA ALA A 14 12.19 9.69 -10.27
C ALA A 14 12.27 10.63 -11.49
N LEU A 15 11.81 11.88 -11.36
CA LEU A 15 11.91 12.89 -12.42
C LEU A 15 13.35 13.34 -12.66
N VAL A 16 14.13 13.54 -11.60
CA VAL A 16 15.54 13.96 -11.68
C VAL A 16 16.43 12.85 -12.26
N LEU A 17 16.22 11.59 -11.85
CA LEU A 17 17.01 10.45 -12.34
C LEU A 17 16.66 10.10 -13.80
N GLY A 18 15.41 10.37 -14.21
CA GLY A 18 14.90 10.05 -15.54
C GLY A 18 14.41 8.61 -15.68
N ARG A 19 13.84 8.29 -16.85
CA ARG A 19 13.20 7.00 -17.12
C ARG A 19 14.22 5.89 -17.30
N ARG A 20 13.93 4.70 -16.75
CA ARG A 20 14.72 3.49 -16.99
C ARG A 20 14.65 3.10 -18.48
N LYS A 21 15.75 2.58 -19.03
CA LYS A 21 15.80 2.00 -20.39
C LYS A 21 14.71 0.93 -20.56
N GLY A 22 13.95 0.99 -21.65
CA GLY A 22 12.83 0.08 -21.94
C GLY A 22 11.48 0.48 -21.35
N TYR A 23 11.42 1.51 -20.50
CA TYR A 23 10.16 1.98 -19.91
C TYR A 23 9.17 2.45 -20.98
N GLY A 24 7.99 1.83 -21.00
CA GLY A 24 6.90 2.09 -21.97
C GLY A 24 6.96 1.26 -23.25
N ASN A 25 8.09 0.60 -23.54
CA ASN A 25 8.26 -0.26 -24.71
C ASN A 25 8.35 -1.75 -24.35
N GLU A 26 8.83 -2.07 -23.14
CA GLU A 26 8.98 -3.45 -22.66
C GLU A 26 8.15 -3.68 -21.38
N PRO A 27 7.47 -4.85 -21.24
CA PRO A 27 6.76 -5.20 -20.01
C PRO A 27 7.73 -5.36 -18.83
N MET A 28 7.64 -4.49 -17.84
CA MET A 28 8.48 -4.54 -16.64
C MET A 28 7.78 -5.31 -15.52
N LEU A 29 7.60 -6.62 -15.73
CA LEU A 29 6.92 -7.50 -14.77
C LEU A 29 7.77 -7.74 -13.51
N PRO A 30 7.15 -7.95 -12.33
CA PRO A 30 7.89 -8.34 -11.14
C PRO A 30 8.55 -9.70 -11.34
N HIS A 31 9.84 -9.78 -11.05
CA HIS A 31 10.59 -11.03 -11.14
C HIS A 31 10.10 -12.09 -10.13
N HIS A 32 9.56 -11.66 -8.98
CA HIS A 32 9.08 -12.57 -7.93
C HIS A 32 7.84 -12.03 -7.19
N LEU A 33 6.66 -12.42 -7.68
CA LEU A 33 5.38 -12.03 -7.11
C LEU A 33 5.20 -12.44 -5.64
N PRO A 34 5.51 -13.67 -5.21
CA PRO A 34 5.38 -14.06 -3.80
C PRO A 34 6.17 -13.18 -2.82
N PHE A 35 7.35 -12.69 -3.21
CA PHE A 35 8.16 -11.81 -2.35
C PHE A 35 7.50 -10.44 -2.18
N THR A 36 6.82 -9.95 -3.23
CA THR A 36 6.05 -8.70 -3.17
C THR A 36 4.87 -8.85 -2.21
N VAL A 37 4.15 -9.98 -2.29
CA VAL A 37 3.02 -10.27 -1.39
C VAL A 37 3.50 -10.46 0.05
N LEU A 38 4.62 -11.14 0.26
CA LEU A 38 5.26 -11.26 1.58
C LEU A 38 5.58 -9.87 2.16
N GLY A 39 6.20 -9.00 1.37
CA GLY A 39 6.49 -7.62 1.75
C GLY A 39 5.22 -6.84 2.13
N ALA A 40 4.15 -6.96 1.33
CA ALA A 40 2.87 -6.34 1.64
C ALA A 40 2.26 -6.87 2.96
N GLY A 41 2.35 -8.18 3.22
CA GLY A 41 1.90 -8.79 4.47
C GLY A 41 2.68 -8.30 5.69
N LEU A 42 4.01 -8.18 5.57
CA LEU A 42 4.87 -7.62 6.62
C LEU A 42 4.55 -6.14 6.87
N LEU A 43 4.30 -5.36 5.83
CA LEU A 43 3.89 -3.96 5.95
C LEU A 43 2.56 -3.83 6.67
N TRP A 44 1.55 -4.63 6.30
CA TRP A 44 0.26 -4.64 7.01
C TRP A 44 0.45 -4.98 8.48
N PHE A 45 1.16 -6.08 8.78
CA PHE A 45 1.45 -6.46 10.16
C PHE A 45 2.13 -5.34 10.95
N GLY A 46 3.18 -4.73 10.39
CA GLY A 46 3.88 -3.61 11.02
C GLY A 46 3.02 -2.36 11.20
N TRP A 47 2.04 -2.15 10.33
CA TRP A 47 1.16 -0.98 10.35
C TRP A 47 0.27 -0.91 11.59
N PHE A 48 -0.07 -2.05 12.18
CA PHE A 48 -0.76 -2.07 13.47
C PHE A 48 0.06 -1.39 14.57
N GLY A 49 1.37 -1.65 14.61
CA GLY A 49 2.29 -0.96 15.52
C GLY A 49 2.43 0.52 15.18
N PHE A 50 2.44 0.88 13.90
CA PHE A 50 2.52 2.28 13.46
C PHE A 50 1.28 3.09 13.89
N ASN A 51 0.07 2.59 13.60
CA ASN A 51 -1.18 3.31 13.90
C ASN A 51 -1.64 3.16 15.35
N ALA A 52 -1.78 1.93 15.86
CA ALA A 52 -2.25 1.71 17.23
C ALA A 52 -1.20 2.10 18.27
N GLY A 53 0.09 1.90 17.97
CA GLY A 53 1.20 2.31 18.84
C GLY A 53 1.37 3.83 18.95
N SER A 54 0.89 4.60 17.96
CA SER A 54 0.88 6.07 18.03
C SER A 54 -0.03 6.61 19.15
N ALA A 55 -0.90 5.79 19.73
CA ALA A 55 -1.67 6.15 20.92
C ALA A 55 -0.84 6.18 22.21
N LEU A 56 0.42 5.70 22.19
CA LEU A 56 1.39 5.66 23.31
C LEU A 56 0.93 4.90 24.57
N ALA A 57 -0.24 4.27 24.52
CA ALA A 57 -0.82 3.46 25.59
C ALA A 57 -1.82 2.44 25.01
N ALA A 58 -1.99 1.31 25.69
CA ALA A 58 -3.02 0.32 25.36
C ALA A 58 -4.38 0.77 25.90
N ASN A 59 -5.06 1.64 25.15
CA ASN A 59 -6.34 2.24 25.53
C ASN A 59 -7.38 2.14 24.40
N GLY A 60 -8.56 2.73 24.61
CA GLY A 60 -9.63 2.73 23.60
C GLY A 60 -9.25 3.40 22.27
N ILE A 61 -8.28 4.31 22.27
CA ILE A 61 -7.77 4.96 21.05
C ILE A 61 -6.88 4.00 20.27
N ALA A 62 -6.01 3.24 20.95
CA ALA A 62 -5.22 2.18 20.31
C ALA A 62 -6.14 1.11 19.68
N ALA A 63 -7.19 0.71 20.40
CA ALA A 63 -8.18 -0.25 19.90
C ALA A 63 -8.94 0.28 18.68
N SER A 64 -9.41 1.53 18.70
CA SER A 64 -10.09 2.12 17.54
C SER A 64 -9.16 2.28 16.34
N ALA A 65 -7.92 2.74 16.55
CA ALA A 65 -6.91 2.86 15.51
C ALA A 65 -6.59 1.49 14.88
N PHE A 66 -6.49 0.42 15.67
CA PHE A 66 -6.29 -0.94 15.17
C PHE A 66 -7.44 -1.38 14.25
N VAL A 67 -8.69 -1.19 14.68
CA VAL A 67 -9.88 -1.57 13.90
C VAL A 67 -9.98 -0.76 12.61
N VAL A 68 -9.79 0.56 12.67
CA VAL A 68 -9.87 1.44 11.49
C VAL A 68 -8.76 1.10 10.49
N THR A 69 -7.55 0.78 10.96
CA THR A 69 -6.44 0.36 10.09
C THR A 69 -6.78 -0.89 9.30
N ASN A 70 -7.29 -1.92 9.98
CA ASN A 70 -7.66 -3.17 9.33
C ASN A 70 -8.84 -2.99 8.35
N THR A 71 -9.87 -2.26 8.77
CA THR A 71 -11.06 -2.02 7.93
C THR A 71 -10.70 -1.21 6.69
N SER A 72 -9.89 -0.16 6.81
CA SER A 72 -9.45 0.65 5.67
C SER A 72 -8.62 -0.17 4.68
N ALA A 73 -7.65 -0.96 5.17
CA ALA A 73 -6.84 -1.83 4.31
C ALA A 73 -7.70 -2.87 3.58
N ALA A 74 -8.66 -3.50 4.27
CA ALA A 74 -9.56 -4.47 3.66
C ALA A 74 -10.47 -3.84 2.58
N ILE A 75 -11.10 -2.71 2.88
CA ILE A 75 -11.97 -2.01 1.93
C ILE A 75 -11.16 -1.55 0.72
N ALA A 76 -10.00 -0.91 0.91
CA ALA A 76 -9.17 -0.44 -0.20
C ALA A 76 -8.67 -1.60 -1.07
N THR A 77 -8.33 -2.75 -0.47
CA THR A 77 -7.97 -3.97 -1.21
C THR A 77 -9.13 -4.44 -2.09
N ILE A 78 -10.33 -4.59 -1.51
CA ILE A 78 -11.52 -5.03 -2.25
C ILE A 78 -11.86 -4.03 -3.36
N THR A 79 -11.85 -2.74 -3.06
CA THR A 79 -12.12 -1.67 -4.03
C THR A 79 -11.12 -1.72 -5.18
N TRP A 80 -9.82 -1.86 -4.91
CA TRP A 80 -8.83 -1.90 -5.98
C TRP A 80 -8.91 -3.16 -6.83
N VAL A 81 -9.13 -4.32 -6.20
CA VAL A 81 -9.34 -5.60 -6.91
C VAL A 81 -10.58 -5.51 -7.80
N PHE A 82 -11.65 -4.88 -7.32
CA PHE A 82 -12.87 -4.68 -8.10
C PHE A 82 -12.66 -3.72 -9.27
N ILE A 83 -11.97 -2.58 -9.05
CA ILE A 83 -11.59 -1.64 -10.10
C ILE A 83 -10.73 -2.34 -11.17
N GLU A 84 -9.72 -3.10 -10.74
CA GLU A 84 -8.86 -3.86 -11.64
C GLU A 84 -9.65 -4.88 -12.45
N TRP A 85 -10.61 -5.56 -11.82
CA TRP A 85 -11.47 -6.50 -12.52
C TRP A 85 -12.32 -5.79 -13.59
N LEU A 86 -12.89 -4.62 -13.29
CA LEU A 86 -13.66 -3.85 -14.26
C LEU A 86 -12.82 -3.37 -15.45
N HIS A 87 -11.55 -2.97 -15.22
CA HIS A 87 -10.70 -2.42 -16.27
C HIS A 87 -9.90 -3.48 -17.05
N HIS A 88 -9.44 -4.54 -16.40
CA HIS A 88 -8.52 -5.53 -16.97
C HIS A 88 -9.15 -6.93 -17.10
N GLY A 89 -10.39 -7.11 -16.66
CA GLY A 89 -11.15 -8.36 -16.80
C GLY A 89 -10.73 -9.49 -15.85
N LYS A 90 -9.64 -9.32 -15.09
CA LYS A 90 -9.14 -10.30 -14.12
C LYS A 90 -8.46 -9.62 -12.93
N PRO A 91 -8.73 -10.08 -11.69
CA PRO A 91 -8.02 -9.58 -10.51
C PRO A 91 -6.59 -10.11 -10.47
N THR A 92 -5.66 -9.31 -9.92
CA THR A 92 -4.26 -9.71 -9.74
C THR A 92 -3.81 -9.57 -8.28
N MET A 93 -2.82 -10.38 -7.89
CA MET A 93 -2.20 -10.29 -6.56
C MET A 93 -1.47 -8.95 -6.35
N LEU A 94 -0.95 -8.35 -7.41
CA LEU A 94 -0.33 -7.02 -7.35
C LEU A 94 -1.38 -5.93 -7.10
N GLY A 95 -2.53 -6.01 -7.77
CA GLY A 95 -3.65 -5.11 -7.54
C GLY A 95 -4.13 -5.18 -6.10
N ALA A 96 -4.30 -6.39 -5.55
CA ALA A 96 -4.64 -6.59 -4.15
C ALA A 96 -3.59 -5.97 -3.20
N ALA A 97 -2.29 -6.24 -3.42
CA ALA A 97 -1.23 -5.67 -2.60
C ALA A 97 -1.17 -4.13 -2.69
N THR A 98 -1.41 -3.57 -3.88
CA THR A 98 -1.44 -2.11 -4.11
C THR A 98 -2.61 -1.46 -3.36
N GLY A 99 -3.81 -2.03 -3.49
CA GLY A 99 -5.00 -1.56 -2.78
C GLY A 99 -4.85 -1.63 -1.26
N CYS A 100 -4.26 -2.72 -0.75
CA CYS A 100 -3.93 -2.87 0.67
C CYS A 100 -3.04 -1.72 1.17
N ILE A 101 -1.91 -1.49 0.52
CA ILE A 101 -0.95 -0.45 0.94
C ILE A 101 -1.58 0.95 0.82
N ALA A 102 -2.39 1.19 -0.22
CA ALA A 102 -3.11 2.45 -0.35
C ALA A 102 -4.08 2.70 0.81
N GLY A 103 -4.85 1.69 1.23
CA GLY A 103 -5.76 1.79 2.38
C GLY A 103 -5.06 1.98 3.71
N LEU A 104 -3.91 1.32 3.89
CA LEU A 104 -3.05 1.50 5.07
C LEU A 104 -2.49 2.93 5.14
N GLY A 105 -2.01 3.47 4.02
CA GLY A 105 -1.55 4.86 3.92
C GLY A 105 -2.65 5.88 4.22
N ALA A 106 -3.87 5.65 3.73
CA ALA A 106 -5.01 6.54 3.94
C ALA A 106 -5.52 6.54 5.39
N ALA A 107 -5.41 5.41 6.11
CA ALA A 107 -5.83 5.29 7.50
C ALA A 107 -4.86 5.91 8.51
N THR A 108 -3.66 6.33 8.08
CA THR A 108 -2.66 6.93 8.97
C THR A 108 -3.00 8.37 9.30
N LEU A 109 -2.93 8.70 10.60
CA LEU A 109 -3.08 10.04 11.15
C LEU A 109 -1.80 10.87 10.96
#